data_AF-A0A8S2GA87-F1
#
_entry.id   AF-A0A8S2GA87-F1
#
_cell.length_a   1.000
_cell.length_b   1.000
_cell.length_c   1.000
_cell.angle_alpha   90.00
_cell.angle_beta   90.00
_cell.angle_gamma   90.00
#
_symmetry.space_group_name_H-M   'P 1'
#
loop_
_entity.id
_entity.type
_entity.pdbx_description
1 polymer ?
#
loop_
_entity_poly.entity_id
_entity_poly.type
_entity_poly.pdbx_seq_one_letter_code
_entity_poly.pdbx_strand_id
1 'polypeptide(L)'
;ELICAKIPHDQLAIQWDLAFEFAVLEGVPVGEISIDQLFRDVIALGTVVPEDVHLGFHLCYGDYGHKHFVEPNDSSKLVQMANTLTKQLLSRTINWIHLPIPRDRTDEDYFRPMKDLELRNDTELYLGLIHLTDGVDGSLRRAQTAKKVLGSLPFGVAAECGFGRRPPETILDLLKLHADVARKLD
;
A
#
# COMPACT_ATOMS: atom_id res chain seq x y z
N GLU A 1 17.13 19.49 -11.34
CA GLU A 1 17.79 19.67 -10.02
C GLU A 1 17.33 18.53 -9.12
N LEU A 2 18.22 17.91 -8.33
CA LEU A 2 17.87 16.77 -7.47
C LEU A 2 16.98 17.26 -6.31
N ILE A 3 15.84 16.61 -6.05
CA ILE A 3 14.90 16.96 -4.96
C ILE A 3 15.63 17.06 -3.61
N CYS A 4 16.54 16.12 -3.35
CA CYS A 4 17.39 16.05 -2.17
C CYS A 4 18.33 17.26 -1.98
N ALA A 5 18.63 18.01 -3.04
CA ALA A 5 19.43 19.23 -2.93
C ALA A 5 18.59 20.45 -2.49
N LYS A 6 17.26 20.32 -2.41
CA LYS A 6 16.33 21.42 -2.10
C LYS A 6 15.53 21.20 -0.82
N ILE A 7 15.36 19.95 -0.41
CA ILE A 7 14.59 19.57 0.79
C ILE A 7 15.53 18.80 1.72
N PRO A 8 15.68 19.21 3.00
CA PRO A 8 16.43 18.45 4.00
C PRO A 8 15.93 17.01 4.07
N HIS A 9 16.84 16.05 4.19
CA HIS A 9 16.51 14.62 4.11
C HIS A 9 15.55 14.18 5.23
N ASP A 10 15.70 14.75 6.43
CA ASP A 10 14.84 14.55 7.60
C ASP A 10 13.43 15.17 7.45
N GLN A 11 13.20 15.94 6.39
CA GLN A 11 11.91 16.53 6.01
C GLN A 11 11.39 15.98 4.68
N LEU A 12 12.04 14.95 4.13
CA LEU A 12 11.71 14.37 2.84
C LEU A 12 11.25 12.91 3.00
N ALA A 13 10.12 12.62 2.36
CA ALA A 13 9.58 11.28 2.17
C ALA A 13 9.43 11.05 0.66
N ILE A 14 9.87 9.89 0.18
CA ILE A 14 9.65 9.43 -1.19
C ILE A 14 8.80 8.17 -1.15
N GLN A 15 7.75 8.14 -1.95
CA GLN A 15 6.91 6.95 -2.13
C GLN A 15 6.88 6.55 -3.60
N TRP A 16 7.08 5.26 -3.87
CA TRP A 16 6.88 4.69 -5.20
C TRP A 16 5.49 4.04 -5.28
N ASP A 17 4.70 4.45 -6.28
CA ASP A 17 3.39 3.88 -6.56
C ASP A 17 3.51 2.78 -7.62
N LEU A 18 3.19 1.54 -7.25
CA LEU A 18 3.49 0.35 -8.07
C LEU A 18 2.26 -0.18 -8.84
N ALA A 19 1.53 0.70 -9.54
CA ALA A 19 0.32 0.30 -10.26
C ALA A 19 0.61 -0.54 -11.52
N PHE A 20 1.65 -0.18 -12.27
CA PHE A 20 2.04 -0.88 -13.49
C PHE A 20 2.55 -2.28 -13.17
N GLU A 21 3.33 -2.41 -12.10
CA GLU A 21 3.91 -3.65 -11.63
C GLU A 21 2.82 -4.67 -11.28
N PHE A 22 1.75 -4.22 -10.65
CA PHE A 22 0.61 -5.09 -10.37
C PHE A 22 -0.16 -5.48 -11.63
N ALA A 23 -0.24 -4.62 -12.64
CA ALA A 23 -0.82 -5.02 -13.93
C ALA A 23 -0.03 -6.18 -14.56
N VAL A 24 1.31 -6.14 -14.49
CA VAL A 24 2.18 -7.23 -14.93
C VAL A 24 1.99 -8.49 -14.07
N LEU A 25 1.99 -8.37 -12.74
CA LEU A 25 1.76 -9.51 -11.82
C LEU A 25 0.37 -10.14 -11.97
N GLU A 26 -0.62 -9.37 -12.43
CA GLU A 26 -1.95 -9.83 -12.76
C GLU A 26 -2.07 -10.39 -14.18
N GLY A 27 -1.01 -10.35 -14.99
CA GLY A 27 -1.03 -10.84 -16.36
C GLY A 27 -1.86 -9.98 -17.31
N VAL A 28 -2.11 -8.72 -16.95
CA VAL A 28 -2.70 -7.73 -17.86
C VAL A 28 -1.70 -7.50 -19.00
N PRO A 29 -2.14 -7.43 -20.27
CA PRO A 29 -1.23 -7.26 -21.41
C PRO A 29 -0.68 -5.84 -21.49
N VAL A 30 0.27 -5.51 -20.60
CA VAL A 30 0.92 -4.19 -20.49
C VAL A 30 2.42 -4.29 -20.78
N GLY A 31 2.76 -4.29 -22.07
CA GLY A 31 4.16 -4.35 -22.52
C GLY A 31 4.82 -5.73 -22.31
N GLU A 32 6.09 -5.84 -22.72
CA GLU A 32 6.89 -7.06 -22.62
C GLU A 32 7.94 -6.92 -21.52
N ILE A 33 7.51 -7.07 -20.26
CA ILE A 33 8.41 -7.11 -19.10
C ILE A 33 8.23 -8.43 -18.34
N SER A 34 9.34 -9.09 -18.01
CA SER A 34 9.30 -10.30 -17.18
C SER A 34 9.16 -9.91 -15.70
N ILE A 35 8.55 -10.80 -14.91
CA ILE A 35 8.40 -10.61 -13.46
C ILE A 35 9.77 -10.39 -12.78
N ASP A 36 10.81 -11.11 -13.21
CA ASP A 36 12.15 -10.92 -12.67
C ASP A 36 12.74 -9.55 -13.01
N GLN A 37 12.48 -9.03 -14.22
CA GLN A 37 12.92 -7.70 -14.61
C GLN A 37 12.18 -6.63 -13.80
N LEU A 38 10.87 -6.79 -13.64
CA LEU A 38 10.04 -5.92 -12.82
C LEU A 38 10.57 -5.82 -11.38
N PHE A 39 10.86 -6.96 -10.73
CA PHE A 39 11.40 -6.91 -9.37
C PHE A 39 12.77 -6.24 -9.32
N ARG A 40 13.67 -6.51 -10.28
CA ARG A 40 14.96 -5.82 -10.34
C ARG A 40 14.80 -4.30 -10.44
N ASP A 41 13.88 -3.83 -11.27
CA ASP A 41 13.66 -2.40 -11.49
C ASP A 41 13.09 -1.72 -10.25
N VAL A 42 12.11 -2.35 -9.58
CA VAL A 42 11.55 -1.85 -8.31
C VAL A 42 12.63 -1.76 -7.22
N ILE A 43 13.50 -2.76 -7.12
CA ILE A 43 14.62 -2.75 -6.15
C ILE A 43 15.64 -1.65 -6.50
N ALA A 44 15.92 -1.44 -7.78
CA ALA A 44 16.78 -0.35 -8.23
C ALA A 44 16.19 1.03 -7.85
N LEU A 45 14.88 1.23 -8.03
CA LEU A 45 14.18 2.47 -7.63
C LEU A 45 14.25 2.73 -6.13
N GLY A 46 14.13 1.69 -5.30
CA GLY A 46 14.34 1.82 -3.86
C GLY A 46 15.79 2.20 -3.52
N THR A 47 16.75 1.55 -4.19
CA THR A 47 18.19 1.70 -3.90
C THR A 47 18.73 3.10 -4.18
N VAL A 48 18.15 3.84 -5.16
CA VAL A 48 18.63 5.18 -5.51
C VAL A 48 18.22 6.27 -4.51
N VAL A 49 17.28 5.99 -3.60
CA VAL A 49 16.87 6.96 -2.58
C VAL A 49 17.92 6.96 -1.45
N PRO A 50 18.41 8.13 -0.97
CA PRO A 50 19.35 8.21 0.14
C PRO A 50 18.83 7.55 1.43
N GLU A 51 19.71 6.91 2.21
CA GLU A 51 19.35 6.13 3.41
C GLU A 51 18.63 6.96 4.48
N ASP A 52 19.00 8.23 4.61
CA ASP A 52 18.47 9.20 5.58
C ASP A 52 17.20 9.93 5.08
N VAL A 53 16.71 9.61 3.88
CA VAL A 53 15.39 10.03 3.37
C VAL A 53 14.40 8.91 3.61
N HIS A 54 13.21 9.21 4.12
CA HIS A 54 12.20 8.17 4.30
C HIS A 54 11.69 7.61 2.96
N LEU A 55 11.54 6.28 2.88
CA LEU A 55 11.05 5.58 1.70
C LEU A 55 9.84 4.73 2.04
N GLY A 56 8.81 4.78 1.20
CA GLY A 56 7.76 3.77 1.21
C GLY A 56 7.27 3.35 -0.16
N PHE A 57 6.39 2.36 -0.15
CA PHE A 57 5.79 1.79 -1.36
C PHE A 57 4.27 1.75 -1.22
N HIS A 58 3.57 2.25 -2.23
CA HIS A 58 2.13 2.06 -2.39
C HIS A 58 1.89 0.98 -3.43
N LEU A 59 1.44 -0.19 -2.97
CA LEU A 59 0.98 -1.24 -3.87
C LEU A 59 -0.39 -0.82 -4.39
N CYS A 60 -0.65 -0.99 -5.68
CA CYS A 60 -1.82 -0.39 -6.30
C CYS A 60 -2.37 -1.27 -7.43
N TYR A 61 -3.69 -1.43 -7.48
CA TYR A 61 -4.41 -2.09 -8.57
C TYR A 61 -5.01 -1.09 -9.58
N GLY A 62 -4.54 0.16 -9.53
CA GLY A 62 -5.09 1.28 -10.29
C GLY A 62 -6.44 1.75 -9.73
N ASP A 63 -6.86 2.95 -10.11
CA ASP A 63 -8.17 3.50 -9.70
C ASP A 63 -8.74 4.31 -10.85
N TYR A 64 -8.69 3.76 -12.07
CA TYR A 64 -9.26 4.42 -13.24
C TYR A 64 -10.79 4.31 -13.18
N GLY A 65 -11.45 5.44 -12.89
CA GLY A 65 -12.90 5.50 -12.75
C GLY A 65 -13.44 4.76 -11.51
N HIS A 66 -12.67 4.72 -10.42
CA HIS A 66 -13.02 4.00 -9.18
C HIS A 66 -13.14 2.50 -9.34
N LYS A 67 -12.34 1.94 -10.26
CA LYS A 67 -12.23 0.51 -10.50
C LYS A 67 -10.77 0.11 -10.62
N HIS A 68 -10.47 -1.07 -10.10
CA HIS A 68 -9.22 -1.74 -10.37
C HIS A 68 -9.16 -2.19 -11.83
N PHE A 69 -7.95 -2.31 -12.40
CA PHE A 69 -7.80 -3.00 -13.68
C PHE A 69 -8.06 -4.51 -13.54
N VAL A 70 -7.84 -5.06 -12.34
CA VAL A 70 -8.21 -6.43 -11.94
C VAL A 70 -8.67 -6.38 -10.49
N GLU A 71 -9.84 -6.95 -10.19
CA GLU A 71 -10.26 -7.15 -8.80
C GLU A 71 -9.52 -8.37 -8.22
N PRO A 72 -8.63 -8.20 -7.23
CA PRO A 72 -7.79 -9.28 -6.74
C PRO A 72 -8.62 -10.33 -6.00
N ASN A 73 -8.41 -11.62 -6.30
CA ASN A 73 -9.10 -12.71 -5.60
C ASN A 73 -8.69 -12.84 -4.13
N ASP A 74 -7.45 -12.50 -3.78
CA ASP A 74 -6.91 -12.48 -2.42
C ASP A 74 -5.73 -11.50 -2.35
N SER A 75 -5.07 -11.41 -1.18
CA SER A 75 -3.89 -10.55 -0.97
C SER A 75 -2.55 -11.20 -1.31
N SER A 76 -2.51 -12.36 -1.97
CA SER A 76 -1.27 -13.12 -2.19
C SER A 76 -0.20 -12.33 -2.97
N LYS A 77 -0.60 -11.58 -4.00
CA LYS A 77 0.33 -10.76 -4.80
C LYS A 77 0.82 -9.51 -4.06
N LEU A 78 -0.02 -8.95 -3.19
CA LEU A 78 0.38 -7.89 -2.27
C LEU A 78 1.48 -8.39 -1.33
N VAL A 79 1.29 -9.56 -0.74
CA VAL A 79 2.27 -10.21 0.14
C VAL A 79 3.54 -10.59 -0.62
N GLN A 80 3.42 -11.13 -1.83
CA GLN A 80 4.57 -11.47 -2.68
C GLN A 80 5.45 -10.25 -2.94
N MET A 81 4.88 -9.13 -3.33
CA MET A 81 5.63 -7.89 -3.58
C MET A 81 6.26 -7.35 -2.30
N ALA A 82 5.49 -7.27 -1.20
CA ALA A 82 5.99 -6.76 0.08
C ALA A 82 7.16 -7.59 0.64
N ASN A 83 7.08 -8.92 0.56
CA ASN A 83 8.16 -9.80 1.00
C ASN A 83 9.35 -9.74 0.05
N THR A 84 9.13 -9.58 -1.26
CA THR A 84 10.22 -9.43 -2.23
C THR A 84 11.00 -8.14 -1.97
N LEU A 85 10.31 -7.02 -1.78
CA LEU A 85 10.90 -5.75 -1.36
C LEU A 85 11.72 -5.92 -0.08
N THR A 86 11.13 -6.54 0.94
CA THR A 86 11.78 -6.75 2.23
C THR A 86 13.05 -7.61 2.13
N LYS A 87 13.03 -8.66 1.32
CA LYS A 87 14.15 -9.60 1.17
C LYS A 87 15.28 -9.07 0.30
N GLN A 88 14.98 -8.21 -0.69
CA GLN A 88 15.94 -7.81 -1.70
C GLN A 88 16.45 -6.38 -1.53
N LEU A 89 15.65 -5.45 -0.97
CA LEU A 89 16.09 -4.08 -0.72
C LEU A 89 16.80 -3.99 0.63
N LEU A 90 18.01 -4.56 0.70
CA LEU A 90 18.78 -4.66 1.94
C LEU A 90 19.69 -3.45 2.22
N SER A 91 19.87 -2.57 1.23
CA SER A 91 20.78 -1.42 1.29
C SER A 91 20.27 -0.26 2.14
N ARG A 92 18.99 -0.27 2.52
CA ARG A 92 18.32 0.81 3.26
C ARG A 92 17.03 0.31 3.92
N THR A 93 16.46 1.11 4.83
CA THR A 93 15.13 0.84 5.41
C THR A 93 14.01 1.21 4.44
N ILE A 94 12.97 0.37 4.43
CA ILE A 94 11.65 0.69 3.92
C ILE A 94 10.82 1.13 5.12
N ASN A 95 10.49 2.42 5.19
CA ASN A 95 9.78 3.00 6.33
C ASN A 95 8.32 2.57 6.36
N TRP A 96 7.65 2.49 5.20
CA TRP A 96 6.28 1.96 5.12
C TRP A 96 5.98 1.19 3.85
N ILE A 97 5.04 0.26 3.95
CA ILE A 97 4.38 -0.38 2.81
C ILE A 97 2.87 -0.23 2.97
N HIS A 98 2.22 0.28 1.94
CA HIS A 98 0.78 0.43 1.87
C HIS A 98 0.15 -0.64 0.98
N LEU A 99 -0.85 -1.35 1.51
CA LEU A 99 -1.63 -2.36 0.81
C LEU A 99 -3.08 -1.87 0.57
N PRO A 100 -3.56 -1.79 -0.67
CA PRO A 100 -4.92 -1.37 -1.00
C PRO A 100 -5.90 -2.51 -0.70
N ILE A 101 -7.01 -2.21 -0.03
CA ILE A 101 -8.03 -3.19 0.33
C ILE A 101 -9.34 -2.80 -0.36
N PRO A 102 -9.84 -3.61 -1.31
CA PRO A 102 -11.10 -3.31 -1.98
C PRO A 102 -12.24 -3.22 -0.97
N ARG A 103 -13.12 -2.25 -1.19
CA ARG A 103 -14.22 -1.90 -0.26
C ARG A 103 -15.01 -3.13 0.19
N ASP A 104 -15.32 -4.01 -0.76
CA ASP A 104 -16.23 -5.12 -0.55
C ASP A 104 -15.53 -6.35 0.08
N ARG A 105 -14.21 -6.26 0.39
CA ARG A 105 -13.45 -7.35 1.04
C ARG A 105 -13.45 -7.21 2.55
N THR A 106 -14.44 -7.83 3.18
CA THR A 106 -14.49 -8.06 4.63
C THR A 106 -14.25 -9.52 5.01
N ASP A 107 -14.06 -10.40 4.01
CA ASP A 107 -13.91 -11.84 4.14
C ASP A 107 -12.50 -12.24 4.58
N GLU A 108 -12.38 -13.23 5.47
CA GLU A 108 -11.09 -13.73 5.94
C GLU A 108 -10.25 -14.39 4.84
N ASP A 109 -10.88 -14.89 3.78
CA ASP A 109 -10.19 -15.51 2.63
C ASP A 109 -9.30 -14.49 1.91
N TYR A 110 -9.77 -13.26 1.68
CA TYR A 110 -8.97 -12.19 1.08
C TYR A 110 -7.69 -11.89 1.87
N PHE A 111 -7.84 -11.77 3.19
CA PHE A 111 -6.73 -11.37 4.07
C PHE A 111 -5.80 -12.54 4.39
N ARG A 112 -6.25 -13.80 4.29
CA ARG A 112 -5.51 -15.00 4.74
C ARG A 112 -4.03 -15.02 4.32
N PRO A 113 -3.64 -14.67 3.07
CA PRO A 113 -2.23 -14.62 2.68
C PRO A 113 -1.36 -13.68 3.52
N MET A 114 -1.93 -12.62 4.13
CA MET A 114 -1.18 -11.67 4.93
C MET A 114 -0.54 -12.26 6.19
N LYS A 115 -0.91 -13.49 6.59
CA LYS A 115 -0.20 -14.26 7.63
C LYS A 115 1.27 -14.49 7.30
N ASP A 116 1.59 -14.48 6.01
CA ASP A 116 2.93 -14.77 5.51
C ASP A 116 3.73 -13.48 5.26
N LEU A 117 3.28 -12.32 5.74
CA LEU A 117 4.07 -11.07 5.66
C LEU A 117 5.35 -11.19 6.51
N GLU A 118 6.49 -10.93 5.87
CA GLU A 118 7.83 -11.04 6.46
C GLU A 118 8.47 -9.65 6.60
N LEU A 119 7.69 -8.63 6.96
CA LEU A 119 8.17 -7.26 7.11
C LEU A 119 9.26 -7.16 8.18
N ARG A 120 10.21 -6.25 8.00
CA ARG A 120 11.20 -5.95 9.04
C ARG A 120 10.53 -5.17 10.17
N ASN A 121 11.10 -5.26 11.37
CA ASN A 121 10.59 -4.56 12.56
C ASN A 121 10.58 -3.02 12.42
N ASP A 122 11.39 -2.48 11.50
CA ASP A 122 11.50 -1.06 11.17
C ASP A 122 10.61 -0.62 9.98
N THR A 123 9.72 -1.51 9.50
CA THR A 123 8.77 -1.22 8.42
C THR A 123 7.34 -1.17 8.94
N GLU A 124 6.69 -0.03 8.76
CA GLU A 124 5.28 0.16 9.11
C GLU A 124 4.36 -0.38 8.00
N LEU A 125 3.36 -1.16 8.38
CA LEU A 125 2.31 -1.63 7.48
C LEU A 125 1.13 -0.66 7.51
N TYR A 126 0.66 -0.20 6.35
CA TYR A 126 -0.58 0.55 6.22
C TYR A 126 -1.59 -0.19 5.36
N LEU A 127 -2.82 -0.32 5.85
CA LEU A 127 -3.92 -0.94 5.11
C LEU A 127 -4.90 0.13 4.61
N GLY A 128 -5.18 0.10 3.31
CA GLY A 128 -6.12 0.97 2.62
C GLY A 128 -7.59 0.62 2.91
N LEU A 129 -8.01 0.76 4.17
CA LEU A 129 -9.32 0.30 4.67
C LEU A 129 -10.44 1.35 4.54
N ILE A 130 -10.09 2.59 4.23
CA ILE A 130 -11.01 3.73 4.34
C ILE A 130 -11.69 4.01 3.00
N HIS A 131 -13.01 3.91 3.02
CA HIS A 131 -13.88 4.13 1.88
C HIS A 131 -15.02 5.06 2.27
N LEU A 132 -15.12 6.22 1.60
CA LEU A 132 -16.14 7.22 1.94
C LEU A 132 -17.57 6.65 1.90
N THR A 133 -17.84 5.74 0.97
CA THR A 133 -19.18 5.22 0.69
C THR A 133 -19.75 4.29 1.76
N ASP A 134 -18.91 3.72 2.63
CA ASP A 134 -19.36 2.83 3.71
C ASP A 134 -18.87 3.25 5.11
N GLY A 135 -18.18 4.40 5.18
CA GLY A 135 -17.90 5.14 6.39
C GLY A 135 -17.10 4.36 7.43
N VAL A 136 -17.31 4.73 8.69
CA VAL A 136 -16.58 4.16 9.83
C VAL A 136 -16.87 2.68 9.96
N ASP A 137 -18.13 2.27 9.86
CA ASP A 137 -18.54 0.88 10.09
C ASP A 137 -17.91 -0.07 9.06
N GLY A 138 -17.87 0.32 7.78
CA GLY A 138 -17.18 -0.46 6.75
C GLY A 138 -15.69 -0.61 7.06
N SER A 139 -15.04 0.51 7.39
CA SER A 139 -13.61 0.54 7.70
C SER A 139 -13.26 -0.34 8.90
N LEU A 140 -14.07 -0.29 9.96
CA LEU A 140 -13.89 -1.11 11.16
C LEU A 140 -14.13 -2.60 10.90
N ARG A 141 -15.12 -2.97 10.05
CA ARG A 141 -15.32 -4.38 9.67
C ARG A 141 -14.07 -4.95 9.00
N ARG A 142 -13.51 -4.24 8.03
CA ARG A 142 -12.26 -4.66 7.35
C ARG A 142 -11.09 -4.71 8.33
N ALA A 143 -10.94 -3.70 9.19
CA ALA A 143 -9.89 -3.66 10.20
C ALA A 143 -9.97 -4.83 11.19
N GLN A 144 -11.17 -5.23 11.60
CA GLN A 144 -11.37 -6.38 12.50
C GLN A 144 -10.95 -7.69 11.82
N THR A 145 -11.32 -7.90 10.56
CA THR A 145 -10.88 -9.06 9.78
C THR A 145 -9.36 -9.08 9.63
N ALA A 146 -8.75 -7.94 9.28
CA ALA A 146 -7.30 -7.81 9.20
C ALA A 146 -6.61 -8.13 10.54
N LYS A 147 -7.09 -7.57 11.66
CA LYS A 147 -6.55 -7.84 13.02
C LYS A 147 -6.55 -9.33 13.36
N LYS A 148 -7.63 -10.07 13.04
CA LYS A 148 -7.70 -11.52 13.28
C LYS A 148 -6.63 -12.29 12.50
N VAL A 149 -6.36 -11.88 11.27
CA VAL A 149 -5.42 -12.57 10.39
C VAL A 149 -3.97 -12.21 10.71
N LEU A 150 -3.69 -10.92 10.90
CA LEU A 150 -2.36 -10.38 11.18
C LEU A 150 -1.87 -10.67 12.62
N GLY A 151 -2.78 -11.00 13.54
CA GLY A 151 -2.44 -11.31 14.91
C GLY A 151 -1.77 -10.14 15.62
N SER A 152 -0.48 -10.28 15.94
CA SER A 152 0.29 -9.26 16.65
C SER A 152 1.00 -8.26 15.74
N LEU A 153 0.96 -8.42 14.41
CA LEU A 153 1.58 -7.47 13.50
C LEU A 153 0.77 -6.15 13.49
N PRO A 154 1.33 -5.02 13.96
CA PRO A 154 0.62 -3.76 13.98
C PRO A 154 0.44 -3.22 12.56
N PHE A 155 -0.62 -2.44 12.35
CA PHE A 155 -0.85 -1.74 11.10
C PHE A 155 -1.54 -0.39 11.33
N GLY A 156 -1.21 0.59 10.50
CA GLY A 156 -1.94 1.84 10.35
C GLY A 156 -3.04 1.76 9.30
N VAL A 157 -3.87 2.80 9.23
CA VAL A 157 -4.99 2.89 8.26
C VAL A 157 -4.79 3.99 7.24
N ALA A 158 -5.19 3.69 6.01
CA ALA A 158 -5.18 4.60 4.89
C ALA A 158 -6.48 4.50 4.07
N ALA A 159 -6.68 5.42 3.14
CA ALA A 159 -7.60 5.20 2.03
C ALA A 159 -6.98 4.19 1.06
N GLU A 160 -7.81 3.50 0.30
CA GLU A 160 -7.34 2.50 -0.67
C GLU A 160 -6.31 3.05 -1.68
N CYS A 161 -6.48 4.28 -2.13
CA CYS A 161 -5.59 4.96 -3.08
C CYS A 161 -5.62 6.49 -2.85
N GLY A 162 -4.85 7.23 -3.65
CA GLY A 162 -4.79 8.69 -3.62
C GLY A 162 -6.10 9.38 -4.02
N PHE A 163 -6.17 10.69 -3.74
CA PHE A 163 -7.41 11.47 -3.89
C PHE A 163 -7.58 12.14 -5.24
N GLY A 164 -6.63 11.98 -6.17
CA GLY A 164 -6.55 12.78 -7.40
C GLY A 164 -7.74 12.65 -8.36
N ARG A 165 -8.61 11.64 -8.18
CA ARG A 165 -9.79 11.37 -9.01
C ARG A 165 -11.13 11.60 -8.29
N ARG A 166 -11.11 12.18 -7.09
CA ARG A 166 -12.31 12.44 -6.29
C ARG A 166 -12.80 13.88 -6.46
N PRO A 167 -14.12 14.14 -6.34
CA PRO A 167 -14.63 15.51 -6.26
C PRO A 167 -14.03 16.23 -5.03
N PRO A 168 -13.45 17.43 -5.18
CA PRO A 168 -12.76 18.14 -4.10
C PRO A 168 -13.61 18.32 -2.83
N GLU A 169 -14.91 18.52 -2.97
CA GLU A 169 -15.87 18.66 -1.87
C GLU A 169 -15.97 17.43 -0.97
N THR A 170 -15.58 16.26 -1.46
CA THR A 170 -15.60 15.00 -0.68
C THR A 170 -14.35 14.79 0.19
N ILE A 171 -13.28 15.54 -0.07
CA ILE A 171 -11.97 15.30 0.56
C ILE A 171 -11.99 15.58 2.05
N LEU A 172 -12.67 16.65 2.47
CA LEU A 172 -12.74 17.00 3.90
C LEU A 172 -13.43 15.89 4.70
N ASP A 173 -14.51 15.32 4.19
CA ASP A 173 -15.23 14.26 4.89
C ASP A 173 -14.46 12.94 4.88
N LEU A 174 -13.71 12.65 3.81
CA LEU A 174 -12.79 11.53 3.78
C LEU A 174 -11.67 11.67 4.83
N LEU A 175 -11.11 12.87 5.02
CA LEU A 175 -10.09 13.13 6.04
C LEU A 175 -10.65 13.04 7.47
N LYS A 176 -11.89 13.50 7.71
CA LYS A 176 -12.58 13.29 8.99
C LYS A 176 -12.79 11.81 9.27
N LEU A 177 -13.23 11.06 8.26
CA LEU A 177 -13.41 9.61 8.36
C LEU A 177 -12.09 8.91 8.71
N HIS A 178 -10.98 9.29 8.09
CA HIS A 178 -9.65 8.84 8.48
C HIS A 178 -9.37 9.04 9.96
N ALA A 179 -9.56 10.27 10.45
CA ALA A 179 -9.29 10.61 11.85
C ALA A 179 -10.25 9.89 12.83
N ASP A 180 -11.50 9.64 12.43
CA ASP A 180 -12.47 8.87 13.22
C ASP A 180 -12.10 7.39 13.31
N VAL A 181 -11.68 6.79 12.20
CA VAL A 181 -11.28 5.37 12.15
C VAL A 181 -9.99 5.15 12.92
N ALA A 182 -8.97 6.00 12.73
CA ALA A 182 -7.69 5.89 13.44
C ALA A 182 -7.90 5.92 14.97
N ARG A 183 -8.64 6.91 15.49
CA ARG A 183 -8.96 7.03 16.93
C ARG A 183 -9.73 5.85 17.52
N LYS A 184 -10.40 5.05 16.69
CA LYS A 184 -11.18 3.88 17.14
C LYS A 184 -10.38 2.57 17.09
N LEU A 185 -9.23 2.59 16.43
CA LEU A 185 -8.35 1.42 16.29
C LEU A 185 -7.18 1.42 17.26
N ASP A 186 -6.79 2.61 17.76
CA ASP A 186 -5.97 2.83 18.95
C ASP A 186 -6.64 2.22 20.21
#